data_AF-A0A7X7JQL5-F1
#
_entry.id   AF-A0A7X7JQL5-F1
#
_cell.length_a   1.000
_cell.length_b   1.000
_cell.length_c   1.000
_cell.angle_alpha   90.00
_cell.angle_beta   90.00
_cell.angle_gamma   90.00
#
_symmetry.space_group_name_H-M   'P 1'
#
loop_
_entity.id
_entity.type
_entity.pdbx_description
1 polymer ?
#
loop_
_entity_poly.entity_id
_entity_poly.type
_entity_poly.pdbx_seq_one_letter_code
_entity_poly.pdbx_strand_id
1 'polypeptide(L)'
;MKRRDTILLVFIVVLVGLTMAAILPVRTNLLGPDGLRLGLDLSGGSQLLYRADLSKKDPSVTDEQAMASAIEKIQRRVNEFGAAEPVIQKQGADRILVQLPGVKDITRAISLMGDTGLLYFREVQLDSSGSPVLDSQGYYTFQEEAATATGTSGEVLELTGQYLKSAAPDFDQYGAPIVVFEWTEEGANLFRQITSRNLQKPLAIAIDQEIISAPTVEAVISNRGQIQGNFTIDQTRDLVNKLNSGALDVPLELIDERDVDATLGSDSIRKSLIAAGVGVLLLLIFMVVYYRLPGVVACISLLIYGAMLLAIFSTFSSQLTLTLPGIAAFILSLGMAVDANVLIFERLKEELRAGRSLQAAVEIGFARAWSAIRDSNITTLIACMILFRLGGTFGAFMVRGFALTLSIGVAMSMFTAIIVSRTFLRLIVAKKTASDLRTYGVKQ
;
A
#
# COMPACT_ATOMS: atom_id res chain seq x y z
N MET A 1 -10.20 -39.94 23.60
CA MET A 1 -10.16 -38.60 22.97
C MET A 1 -11.61 -38.11 22.83
N LYS A 2 -11.95 -36.90 23.29
CA LYS A 2 -13.30 -36.36 23.05
C LYS A 2 -13.41 -35.97 21.56
N ARG A 3 -14.56 -36.19 20.92
CA ARG A 3 -14.82 -35.85 19.50
C ARG A 3 -14.41 -34.41 19.14
N ARG A 4 -14.54 -33.49 20.10
CA ARG A 4 -14.13 -32.07 19.98
C ARG A 4 -12.62 -31.88 19.77
N ASP A 5 -11.76 -32.64 20.44
CA ASP A 5 -10.30 -32.47 20.33
C ASP A 5 -9.79 -32.98 18.97
N THR A 6 -10.44 -34.02 18.41
CA THR A 6 -10.14 -34.50 17.04
C THR A 6 -10.53 -33.47 15.99
N ILE A 7 -11.69 -32.82 16.13
CA ILE A 7 -12.15 -31.76 15.22
C ILE A 7 -11.17 -30.58 15.26
N LEU A 8 -10.74 -30.16 16.44
CA LEU A 8 -9.75 -29.08 16.60
C LEU A 8 -8.40 -29.46 16.00
N LEU A 9 -7.96 -30.71 16.14
CA LEU A 9 -6.72 -31.16 15.51
C LEU A 9 -6.82 -31.18 13.98
N VAL A 10 -7.92 -31.68 13.41
CA VAL A 10 -8.15 -31.62 11.95
C VAL A 10 -8.17 -30.18 11.47
N PHE A 11 -8.83 -29.28 12.21
CA PHE A 11 -8.83 -27.85 11.91
C PHE A 11 -7.42 -27.26 11.91
N ILE A 12 -6.58 -27.56 12.90
CA ILE A 12 -5.18 -27.12 12.95
C ILE A 12 -4.39 -27.67 11.76
N VAL A 13 -4.56 -28.95 11.40
CA VAL A 13 -3.85 -29.56 10.26
C VAL A 13 -4.26 -28.92 8.94
N VAL A 14 -5.57 -28.69 8.72
CA VAL A 14 -6.07 -27.99 7.54
C VAL A 14 -5.51 -26.56 7.47
N LEU A 15 -5.52 -25.86 8.61
CA LEU A 15 -5.01 -24.50 8.70
C LEU A 15 -3.51 -24.44 8.42
N VAL A 16 -2.71 -25.38 8.96
CA VAL A 16 -1.28 -25.51 8.64
C VAL A 16 -1.09 -25.82 7.15
N GLY A 17 -1.90 -26.73 6.59
CA GLY A 17 -1.90 -27.05 5.17
C GLY A 17 -2.15 -25.81 4.29
N LEU A 18 -3.14 -24.99 4.64
CA LEU A 18 -3.43 -23.71 3.97
C LEU A 18 -2.27 -22.72 4.10
N THR A 19 -1.67 -22.59 5.29
CA THR A 19 -0.53 -21.69 5.48
C THR A 19 0.68 -22.12 4.64
N MET A 20 0.99 -23.42 4.61
CA MET A 20 2.06 -23.95 3.76
C MET A 20 1.73 -23.78 2.29
N ALA A 21 0.48 -23.99 1.88
CA ALA A 21 0.02 -23.74 0.51
C ALA A 21 0.01 -22.26 0.13
N ALA A 22 -0.03 -21.32 1.07
CA ALA A 22 0.14 -19.89 0.79
C ALA A 22 1.63 -19.52 0.62
N ILE A 23 2.54 -20.24 1.32
CA ILE A 23 3.98 -19.96 1.31
C ILE A 23 4.71 -20.69 0.17
N LEU A 24 4.35 -21.94 -0.13
CA LEU A 24 5.05 -22.83 -1.08
C LEU A 24 4.92 -22.47 -2.58
N PRO A 25 3.77 -22.00 -3.12
CA PRO A 25 3.66 -21.61 -4.52
C PRO A 25 4.22 -20.20 -4.80
N VAL A 26 4.58 -19.45 -3.76
CA VAL A 26 5.35 -18.20 -3.91
C VAL A 26 6.77 -18.61 -4.31
N ARG A 27 7.11 -18.32 -5.56
CA ARG A 27 8.41 -18.54 -6.22
C ARG A 27 9.59 -18.31 -5.26
N THR A 28 10.72 -18.95 -5.57
CA THR A 28 12.03 -19.00 -4.86
C THR A 28 12.59 -17.70 -4.25
N ASN A 29 11.91 -16.57 -4.44
CA ASN A 29 12.20 -15.25 -3.92
C ASN A 29 11.10 -14.79 -2.94
N LEU A 30 10.92 -15.49 -1.81
CA LEU A 30 10.03 -15.05 -0.70
C LEU A 30 10.37 -13.62 -0.19
N LEU A 31 11.61 -13.18 -0.44
CA LEU A 31 12.20 -11.87 -0.12
C LEU A 31 12.64 -11.09 -1.38
N GLY A 32 12.17 -11.44 -2.58
CA GLY A 32 12.53 -10.72 -3.82
C GLY A 32 11.43 -9.79 -4.34
N PRO A 33 11.61 -9.22 -5.55
CA PRO A 33 10.80 -8.11 -6.07
C PRO A 33 9.29 -8.40 -6.21
N ASP A 34 8.90 -9.67 -6.34
CA ASP A 34 7.50 -10.13 -6.40
C ASP A 34 7.02 -10.77 -5.07
N GLY A 35 7.81 -10.66 -3.99
CA GLY A 35 7.54 -11.22 -2.66
C GLY A 35 6.84 -10.22 -1.73
N LEU A 36 7.26 -10.18 -0.46
CA LEU A 36 6.76 -9.20 0.50
C LEU A 36 7.05 -7.77 0.02
N ARG A 37 6.03 -6.90 -0.02
CA ARG A 37 6.26 -5.47 -0.29
C ARG A 37 7.06 -4.86 0.84
N LEU A 38 8.21 -4.28 0.52
CA LEU A 38 9.15 -3.70 1.47
C LEU A 38 9.03 -2.17 1.42
N GLY A 39 8.94 -1.52 2.58
CA GLY A 39 8.85 -0.05 2.68
C GLY A 39 10.12 0.68 2.22
N LEU A 40 10.07 2.02 2.15
CA LEU A 40 11.18 2.89 1.72
C LEU A 40 12.49 2.57 2.44
N ASP A 41 12.43 2.38 3.75
CA ASP A 41 13.60 2.08 4.61
C ASP A 41 14.30 0.76 4.25
N LEU A 42 13.60 -0.14 3.57
CA LEU A 42 14.04 -1.49 3.25
C LEU A 42 14.40 -1.66 1.77
N SER A 43 13.63 -1.03 0.88
CA SER A 43 13.81 -1.11 -0.58
C SER A 43 14.70 -0.02 -1.16
N GLY A 44 14.95 1.06 -0.40
CA GLY A 44 15.39 2.33 -0.96
C GLY A 44 14.30 3.01 -1.79
N GLY A 45 14.59 4.21 -2.30
CA GLY A 45 13.67 4.99 -3.13
C GLY A 45 13.88 6.48 -2.97
N SER A 46 12.91 7.28 -3.40
CA SER A 46 13.08 8.74 -3.48
C SER A 46 12.19 9.48 -2.48
N GLN A 47 12.70 10.54 -1.88
CA GLN A 47 11.96 11.50 -1.08
C GLN A 47 12.00 12.87 -1.75
N LEU A 48 10.83 13.41 -2.07
CA LEU A 48 10.64 14.65 -2.80
C LEU A 48 9.81 15.62 -1.96
N LEU A 49 10.25 16.86 -1.84
CA LEU A 49 9.53 17.91 -1.12
C LEU A 49 9.10 18.98 -2.12
N TYR A 50 7.79 19.12 -2.30
CA TYR A 50 7.18 20.12 -3.17
C TYR A 50 6.66 21.31 -2.37
N ARG A 51 6.64 22.49 -3.00
CA ARG A 51 5.94 23.69 -2.56
C ARG A 51 4.75 23.95 -3.48
N ALA A 52 3.57 24.14 -2.93
CA ALA A 52 2.43 24.62 -3.69
C ALA A 52 2.44 26.15 -3.77
N ASP A 53 2.34 26.70 -4.97
CA ASP A 53 2.12 28.13 -5.16
C ASP A 53 0.63 28.45 -4.98
N LEU A 54 0.26 28.78 -3.74
CA LEU A 54 -1.10 29.13 -3.36
C LEU A 54 -1.59 30.47 -3.97
N SER A 55 -0.71 31.23 -4.63
CA SER A 55 -1.09 32.51 -5.27
C SER A 55 -1.90 32.30 -6.55
N LYS A 56 -1.77 31.11 -7.17
CA LYS A 56 -2.42 30.75 -8.44
C LYS A 56 -3.66 29.87 -8.27
N LYS A 57 -4.14 29.72 -7.04
CA LYS A 57 -5.36 28.94 -6.74
C LYS A 57 -6.62 29.68 -7.19
N ASP A 58 -7.70 28.93 -7.38
CA ASP A 58 -9.04 29.52 -7.53
C ASP A 58 -9.41 30.34 -6.28
N PRO A 59 -9.80 31.62 -6.42
CA PRO A 59 -10.17 32.49 -5.30
C PRO A 59 -11.29 31.96 -4.41
N SER A 60 -12.13 31.05 -4.93
CA SER A 60 -13.25 30.44 -4.22
C SER A 60 -12.84 29.32 -3.25
N VAL A 61 -11.62 28.79 -3.36
CA VAL A 61 -11.15 27.61 -2.63
C VAL A 61 -10.21 28.01 -1.48
N THR A 62 -10.42 27.42 -0.30
CA THR A 62 -9.52 27.63 0.86
C THR A 62 -8.17 26.94 0.66
N ASP A 63 -7.12 27.46 1.28
CA ASP A 63 -5.76 26.88 1.17
C ASP A 63 -5.73 25.41 1.60
N GLU A 64 -6.53 25.05 2.60
CA GLU A 64 -6.60 23.68 3.09
C GLU A 64 -7.28 22.73 2.09
N GLN A 65 -8.34 23.19 1.40
CA GLN A 65 -9.01 22.41 0.36
C GLN A 65 -8.13 22.26 -0.88
N ALA A 66 -7.43 23.32 -1.30
CA ALA A 66 -6.50 23.27 -2.43
C ALA A 66 -5.36 22.27 -2.16
N MET A 67 -4.78 22.30 -0.96
CA MET A 67 -3.73 21.36 -0.56
C MET A 67 -4.26 19.92 -0.45
N ALA A 68 -5.46 19.71 0.09
CA ALA A 68 -6.06 18.36 0.17
C ALA A 68 -6.32 17.77 -1.21
N SER A 69 -6.84 18.57 -2.14
CA SER A 69 -7.06 18.16 -3.53
C SER A 69 -5.76 17.88 -4.28
N ALA A 70 -4.73 18.72 -4.09
CA ALA A 70 -3.39 18.47 -4.64
C ALA A 70 -2.81 17.13 -4.14
N ILE A 71 -2.93 16.84 -2.84
CA ILE A 71 -2.50 15.55 -2.27
C ILE A 71 -3.25 14.37 -2.88
N GLU A 72 -4.57 14.47 -3.05
CA GLU A 72 -5.38 13.41 -3.66
C GLU A 72 -4.99 13.15 -5.12
N LYS A 73 -4.71 14.22 -5.88
CA LYS A 73 -4.27 14.14 -7.28
C LYS A 73 -2.87 13.53 -7.39
N ILE A 74 -1.92 13.95 -6.55
CA ILE A 74 -0.59 13.32 -6.48
C ILE A 74 -0.73 11.85 -6.11
N GLN A 75 -1.58 11.49 -5.13
CA GLN A 75 -1.79 10.11 -4.73
C GLN A 75 -2.27 9.24 -5.90
N ARG A 76 -3.20 9.75 -6.72
CA ARG A 76 -3.64 9.07 -7.94
C ARG A 76 -2.49 8.88 -8.93
N ARG A 77 -1.73 9.94 -9.24
CA ARG A 77 -0.58 9.87 -10.16
C ARG A 77 0.44 8.83 -9.75
N VAL A 78 0.78 8.81 -8.46
CA VAL A 78 1.81 7.92 -7.96
C VAL A 78 1.33 6.46 -7.89
N ASN A 79 0.05 6.24 -7.57
CA ASN A 79 -0.55 4.90 -7.62
C ASN A 79 -0.55 4.36 -9.06
N GLU A 80 -0.87 5.21 -10.05
CA GLU A 80 -0.86 4.85 -11.48
C GLU A 80 0.57 4.62 -12.02
N PHE A 81 1.56 5.30 -11.46
CA PHE A 81 2.97 5.06 -11.74
C PHE A 81 3.48 3.71 -11.21
N GLY A 82 2.70 3.02 -10.37
CA GLY A 82 3.04 1.69 -9.85
C GLY A 82 4.01 1.71 -8.68
N ALA A 83 4.19 2.85 -8.00
CA ALA A 83 5.00 2.92 -6.79
C ALA A 83 4.32 2.13 -5.65
N ALA A 84 5.12 1.39 -4.88
CA ALA A 84 4.62 0.60 -3.76
C ALA A 84 4.38 1.50 -2.53
N GLU A 85 3.12 1.78 -2.20
CA GLU A 85 2.70 2.60 -1.03
C GLU A 85 3.42 3.95 -0.92
N PRO A 86 3.16 4.87 -1.87
CA PRO A 86 3.74 6.19 -1.77
C PRO A 86 3.17 6.94 -0.57
N VAL A 87 4.05 7.63 0.14
CA VAL A 87 3.68 8.42 1.31
C VAL A 87 3.62 9.88 0.89
N ILE A 88 2.41 10.42 0.80
CA ILE A 88 2.18 11.83 0.42
C ILE A 88 1.56 12.56 1.60
N GLN A 89 2.18 13.67 2.00
CA GLN A 89 1.78 14.43 3.17
C GLN A 89 1.93 15.92 3.01
N LYS A 90 1.03 16.68 3.63
CA LYS A 90 1.23 18.10 3.86
C LYS A 90 2.31 18.31 4.94
N GLN A 91 3.34 19.09 4.64
CA GLN A 91 4.36 19.54 5.59
C GLN A 91 4.26 21.06 5.77
N GLY A 92 3.68 21.50 6.89
CA GLY A 92 3.44 22.93 7.13
C GLY A 92 2.19 23.45 6.41
N ALA A 93 2.24 24.69 5.92
CA ALA A 93 1.11 25.35 5.27
C ALA A 93 1.05 25.07 3.76
N ASP A 94 2.19 25.11 3.08
CA ASP A 94 2.30 25.14 1.61
C ASP A 94 3.20 24.04 1.03
N ARG A 95 3.68 23.07 1.82
CA ARG A 95 4.58 22.02 1.32
C ARG A 95 3.94 20.65 1.30
N ILE A 96 4.35 19.83 0.34
CA ILE A 96 3.91 18.44 0.18
C ILE A 96 5.14 17.55 0.13
N LEU A 97 5.29 16.68 1.12
CA LEU A 97 6.31 15.64 1.14
C LEU A 97 5.77 14.40 0.42
N VAL A 98 6.50 13.91 -0.57
CA VAL A 98 6.20 12.71 -1.35
C VAL A 98 7.35 11.72 -1.18
N GLN A 99 7.06 10.50 -0.76
CA GLN A 99 8.05 9.43 -0.67
C GLN A 99 7.63 8.27 -1.58
N LEU A 100 8.58 7.79 -2.38
CA LEU A 100 8.37 6.79 -3.42
C LEU A 100 9.25 5.56 -3.17
N PRO A 101 8.74 4.53 -2.47
CA PRO A 101 9.49 3.30 -2.26
C PRO A 101 9.71 2.53 -3.56
N GLY A 102 10.95 2.06 -3.79
CA GLY A 102 11.29 1.19 -4.92
C GLY A 102 11.36 1.88 -6.28
N VAL A 103 11.10 3.19 -6.36
CA VAL A 103 11.29 3.99 -7.57
C VAL A 103 12.76 4.41 -7.65
N LYS A 104 13.45 3.96 -8.71
CA LYS A 104 14.86 4.28 -8.96
C LYS A 104 15.06 5.46 -9.91
N ASP A 105 14.09 5.72 -10.77
CA ASP A 105 14.14 6.81 -11.74
C ASP A 105 13.41 8.02 -11.19
N ILE A 106 14.13 8.83 -10.43
CA ILE A 106 13.60 10.00 -9.74
C ILE A 106 13.21 11.08 -10.75
N THR A 107 14.00 11.27 -11.80
CA THR A 107 13.74 12.26 -12.86
C THR A 107 12.42 12.00 -13.56
N ARG A 108 12.14 10.73 -13.89
CA ARG A 108 10.84 10.35 -14.46
C ARG A 108 9.70 10.62 -13.49
N ALA A 109 9.86 10.28 -12.22
CA ALA A 109 8.84 10.53 -11.20
C ALA A 109 8.57 12.03 -10.98
N ILE A 110 9.62 12.87 -10.97
CA ILE A 110 9.49 14.32 -10.85
C ILE A 110 8.70 14.90 -12.02
N SER A 111 9.00 14.49 -13.26
CA SER A 111 8.28 15.00 -14.45
C SER A 111 6.78 14.65 -14.42
N LEU A 112 6.40 13.48 -13.90
CA LEU A 112 5.00 13.09 -13.83
C LEU A 112 4.23 13.81 -12.71
N MET A 113 4.92 14.23 -11.63
CA MET A 113 4.30 14.84 -10.46
C MET A 113 4.37 16.36 -10.43
N GLY A 114 5.42 16.97 -10.98
CA GLY A 114 5.61 18.42 -11.01
C GLY A 114 4.79 19.14 -12.07
N ASP A 115 4.49 18.45 -13.17
CA ASP A 115 3.66 18.96 -14.26
C ASP A 115 2.22 19.20 -13.76
N THR A 116 1.58 20.32 -14.12
CA THR A 116 0.19 20.58 -13.70
C THR A 116 -0.78 19.59 -14.33
N GLY A 117 -0.48 19.00 -15.49
CA GLY A 117 -1.36 18.09 -16.23
C GLY A 117 -2.60 18.79 -16.79
N LEU A 118 -2.53 20.10 -17.01
CA LEU A 118 -3.64 20.90 -17.52
C LEU A 118 -3.79 20.65 -19.02
N LEU A 119 -4.84 19.90 -19.40
CA LEU A 119 -5.23 19.69 -20.78
C LEU A 119 -5.99 20.91 -21.30
N TYR A 120 -5.52 21.47 -22.42
CA TYR A 120 -6.17 22.54 -23.17
C TYR A 120 -6.33 22.17 -24.65
N PHE A 121 -7.38 22.68 -25.26
CA PHE A 121 -7.55 22.66 -26.71
C PHE A 121 -7.32 24.06 -27.24
N ARG A 122 -6.52 24.20 -28.29
CA ARG A 122 -6.23 25.49 -28.93
C ARG A 122 -6.70 25.48 -30.37
N GLU A 123 -7.46 26.51 -30.73
CA GLU A 123 -7.91 26.71 -32.10
C GLU A 123 -6.79 27.35 -32.93
N VAL A 124 -6.81 27.10 -34.24
CA VAL A 124 -5.84 27.69 -35.16
C VAL A 124 -6.13 29.18 -35.30
N GLN A 125 -5.06 29.98 -35.32
CA GLN A 125 -5.17 31.41 -35.59
C GLN A 125 -5.58 31.61 -37.06
N LEU A 126 -6.63 32.41 -37.29
CA LEU A 126 -7.13 32.71 -38.62
C LEU A 126 -6.68 34.12 -39.01
N ASP A 127 -6.28 34.29 -40.27
CA ASP A 127 -6.02 35.61 -40.84
C ASP A 127 -7.32 36.37 -41.13
N SER A 128 -7.20 37.63 -41.57
CA SER A 128 -8.34 38.48 -41.94
C SER A 128 -9.14 37.99 -43.16
N SER A 129 -8.67 36.93 -43.84
CA SER A 129 -9.36 36.24 -44.93
C SER A 129 -10.04 34.93 -44.50
N GLY A 130 -9.88 34.53 -43.23
CA GLY A 130 -10.43 33.29 -42.68
C GLY A 130 -9.58 32.06 -42.95
N SER A 131 -8.33 32.23 -43.39
CA SER A 131 -7.37 31.15 -43.65
C SER A 131 -6.45 30.91 -42.45
N PRO A 132 -6.01 29.66 -42.21
CA PRO A 132 -5.05 29.33 -41.15
C PRO A 132 -3.73 30.11 -41.28
N VAL A 133 -3.28 30.77 -40.22
CA VAL A 133 -1.96 31.42 -40.17
C VAL A 133 -0.89 30.35 -40.04
N LEU A 134 0.05 30.36 -40.99
CA LEU A 134 1.22 29.48 -40.98
C LEU A 134 2.43 30.27 -40.49
N ASP A 135 3.26 29.64 -39.66
CA ASP A 135 4.53 30.20 -39.23
C ASP A 135 5.57 30.24 -40.37
N SER A 136 6.72 30.85 -40.12
CA SER A 136 7.81 30.95 -41.10
C SER A 136 8.40 29.60 -41.57
N GLN A 137 8.04 28.50 -40.91
CA GLN A 137 8.45 27.13 -41.23
C GLN A 137 7.33 26.28 -41.85
N GLY A 138 6.14 26.86 -42.04
CA GLY A 138 4.98 26.19 -42.64
C GLY A 138 4.12 25.38 -41.66
N TYR A 139 4.26 25.58 -40.35
CA TYR A 139 3.39 24.97 -39.33
C TYR A 139 2.23 25.89 -38.94
N TYR A 140 1.09 25.32 -38.54
CA TYR A 140 -0.06 26.10 -38.08
C TYR A 140 0.25 26.85 -36.78
N THR A 141 -0.10 28.14 -36.75
CA THR A 141 -0.05 28.95 -35.52
C THR A 141 -1.36 28.77 -34.76
N PHE A 142 -1.27 28.46 -33.47
CA PHE A 142 -2.44 28.27 -32.60
C PHE A 142 -2.64 29.48 -31.69
N GLN A 143 -3.88 29.74 -31.32
CA GLN A 143 -4.20 30.76 -30.32
C GLN A 143 -3.58 30.39 -28.96
N GLU A 144 -3.08 31.38 -28.22
CA GLU A 144 -2.50 31.14 -26.89
C GLU A 144 -3.56 30.75 -25.86
N GLU A 145 -4.77 31.30 -26.01
CA GLU A 145 -5.94 31.05 -25.17
C GLU A 145 -6.60 29.69 -25.46
N ALA A 146 -7.23 29.12 -24.43
CA ALA A 146 -7.96 27.86 -24.56
C ALA A 146 -9.27 28.05 -25.33
N ALA A 147 -9.68 27.02 -26.08
CA ALA A 147 -10.93 27.02 -26.82
C ALA A 147 -12.13 27.15 -25.86
N THR A 148 -12.91 28.20 -26.03
CA THR A 148 -14.10 28.47 -25.21
C THR A 148 -15.40 28.07 -25.92
N ALA A 149 -16.38 27.61 -25.16
CA ALA A 149 -17.72 27.31 -25.66
C ALA A 149 -18.79 27.65 -24.62
N THR A 150 -20.04 27.74 -25.04
CA THR A 150 -21.14 28.08 -24.14
C THR A 150 -21.61 26.83 -23.41
N GLY A 151 -21.52 26.85 -22.08
CA GLY A 151 -21.98 25.79 -21.20
C GLY A 151 -23.50 25.67 -21.18
N THR A 152 -24.00 24.58 -20.58
CA THR A 152 -25.44 24.30 -20.48
C THR A 152 -26.19 25.35 -19.64
N SER A 153 -25.47 26.07 -18.78
CA SER A 153 -25.95 27.19 -17.95
C SER A 153 -25.94 28.56 -18.66
N GLY A 154 -25.39 28.65 -19.89
CA GLY A 154 -25.25 29.91 -20.63
C GLY A 154 -23.95 30.68 -20.35
N GLU A 155 -23.07 30.17 -19.49
CA GLU A 155 -21.75 30.74 -19.21
C GLU A 155 -20.72 30.35 -20.29
N VAL A 156 -19.74 31.23 -20.55
CA VAL A 156 -18.62 30.91 -21.45
C VAL A 156 -17.57 30.14 -20.66
N LEU A 157 -17.33 28.89 -21.02
CA LEU A 157 -16.44 27.97 -20.33
C LEU A 157 -15.29 27.55 -21.24
N GLU A 158 -14.09 27.44 -20.68
CA GLU A 158 -12.92 26.89 -21.36
C GLU A 158 -12.98 25.36 -21.36
N LEU A 159 -12.70 24.73 -22.50
CA LEU A 159 -12.60 23.27 -22.55
C LEU A 159 -11.26 22.83 -21.96
N THR A 160 -11.27 22.42 -20.69
CA THR A 160 -10.11 21.89 -19.98
C THR A 160 -10.28 20.42 -19.60
N GLY A 161 -9.20 19.81 -19.10
CA GLY A 161 -9.20 18.44 -18.58
C GLY A 161 -10.18 18.18 -17.43
N GLN A 162 -10.77 19.21 -16.81
CA GLN A 162 -11.77 19.04 -15.74
C GLN A 162 -13.03 18.32 -16.19
N TYR A 163 -13.35 18.39 -17.48
CA TYR A 163 -14.53 17.73 -18.05
C TYR A 163 -14.23 16.31 -18.52
N LEU A 164 -13.00 15.83 -18.40
CA LEU A 164 -12.60 14.50 -18.81
C LEU A 164 -13.17 13.46 -17.84
N LYS A 165 -13.86 12.45 -18.39
CA LYS A 165 -14.41 11.33 -17.61
C LYS A 165 -13.39 10.21 -17.42
N SER A 166 -12.70 9.84 -18.50
CA SER A 166 -11.67 8.80 -18.51
C SER A 166 -10.83 8.85 -19.78
N ALA A 167 -9.56 8.46 -19.68
CA ALA A 167 -8.67 8.17 -20.80
C ALA A 167 -8.17 6.73 -20.72
N ALA A 168 -8.02 6.07 -21.87
CA ALA A 168 -7.51 4.72 -21.99
C ALA A 168 -6.56 4.59 -23.19
N PRO A 169 -5.50 3.76 -23.08
CA PRO A 169 -4.68 3.42 -24.22
C PRO A 169 -5.47 2.48 -25.13
N ASP A 170 -5.43 2.74 -26.43
CA ASP A 170 -6.00 1.88 -27.47
C ASP A 170 -5.04 1.78 -28.65
N PHE A 171 -5.37 0.98 -29.66
CA PHE A 171 -4.61 0.88 -30.90
C PHE A 171 -5.47 1.29 -32.08
N ASP A 172 -4.87 1.98 -33.04
CA ASP A 172 -5.54 2.29 -34.30
C ASP A 172 -5.67 1.04 -35.19
N GLN A 173 -6.30 1.19 -36.36
CA GLN A 173 -6.49 0.12 -37.34
C GLN A 173 -5.18 -0.42 -37.94
N TYR A 174 -4.06 0.31 -37.77
CA TYR A 174 -2.73 -0.02 -38.27
C TYR A 174 -1.79 -0.52 -37.16
N GLY A 175 -2.28 -0.63 -35.91
CA GLY A 175 -1.52 -1.07 -34.75
C GLY A 175 -0.67 0.02 -34.09
N ALA A 176 -0.85 1.29 -34.44
CA ALA A 176 -0.20 2.42 -33.77
C ALA A 176 -0.92 2.74 -32.44
N PRO A 177 -0.20 3.06 -31.36
CA PRO A 177 -0.81 3.34 -30.07
C PRO A 177 -1.46 4.73 -30.06
N ILE A 178 -2.72 4.79 -29.61
CA ILE A 178 -3.53 6.00 -29.52
C ILE A 178 -4.09 6.17 -28.10
N VAL A 179 -4.48 7.39 -27.75
CA VAL A 179 -5.19 7.65 -26.49
C VAL A 179 -6.65 7.95 -26.78
N VAL A 180 -7.56 7.11 -26.30
CA VAL A 180 -9.00 7.34 -26.40
C VAL A 180 -9.48 7.99 -25.11
N PHE A 181 -10.26 9.05 -25.23
CA PHE A 181 -10.82 9.75 -24.07
C PHE A 181 -12.32 9.96 -24.20
N GLU A 182 -12.99 9.99 -23.05
CA GLU A 182 -14.42 10.25 -22.92
C GLU A 182 -14.68 11.52 -22.11
N TRP A 183 -15.66 12.29 -22.55
CA TRP A 183 -16.11 13.50 -21.86
C TRP A 183 -17.27 13.22 -20.91
N THR A 184 -17.44 14.11 -19.93
CA THR A 184 -18.71 14.28 -19.21
C THR A 184 -19.77 14.91 -20.12
N GLU A 185 -21.03 14.91 -19.70
CA GLU A 185 -22.13 15.46 -20.49
C GLU A 185 -21.93 16.94 -20.85
N GLU A 186 -21.40 17.74 -19.92
CA GLU A 186 -21.06 19.14 -20.13
C GLU A 186 -19.87 19.30 -21.09
N GLY A 187 -18.79 18.54 -20.87
CA GLY A 187 -17.63 18.52 -21.78
C GLY A 187 -18.01 18.13 -23.20
N ALA A 188 -18.92 17.16 -23.37
CA ALA A 188 -19.38 16.72 -24.68
C ALA A 188 -20.15 17.81 -25.45
N ASN A 189 -20.90 18.67 -24.74
CA ASN A 189 -21.59 19.81 -25.34
C ASN A 189 -20.62 20.91 -25.76
N LEU A 190 -19.64 21.24 -24.92
CA LEU A 190 -18.57 22.19 -25.23
C LEU A 190 -17.74 21.70 -26.44
N PHE A 191 -17.33 20.43 -26.41
CA PHE A 191 -16.52 19.82 -27.45
C PHE A 191 -17.27 19.70 -28.78
N ARG A 192 -18.59 19.43 -28.77
CA ARG A 192 -19.41 19.45 -29.98
C ARG A 192 -19.42 20.83 -30.63
N GLN A 193 -19.53 21.91 -29.85
CA GLN A 193 -19.52 23.28 -30.38
C GLN A 193 -18.16 23.64 -30.98
N ILE A 194 -17.08 23.31 -30.28
CA ILE A 194 -15.70 23.56 -30.73
C ILE A 194 -15.41 22.77 -32.01
N THR A 195 -15.77 21.49 -32.08
CA THR A 195 -15.53 20.68 -33.28
C THR A 195 -16.42 21.09 -34.46
N SER A 196 -17.66 21.55 -34.21
CA SER A 196 -18.56 22.04 -35.27
C SER A 196 -18.01 23.25 -36.02
N ARG A 197 -17.37 24.19 -35.31
CA ARG A 197 -16.79 25.40 -35.93
C ARG A 197 -15.38 25.19 -36.50
N ASN A 198 -14.71 24.12 -36.08
CA ASN A 198 -13.37 23.74 -36.54
C ASN A 198 -13.35 22.57 -37.53
N LEU A 199 -14.46 22.27 -38.20
CA LEU A 199 -14.50 21.25 -39.25
C LEU A 199 -13.43 21.52 -40.32
N GLN A 200 -12.68 20.46 -40.66
CA GLN A 200 -11.54 20.48 -41.58
C GLN A 200 -10.38 21.38 -41.16
N LYS A 201 -10.35 21.84 -39.90
CA LYS A 201 -9.24 22.62 -39.34
C LYS A 201 -8.45 21.79 -38.31
N PRO A 202 -7.14 22.05 -38.15
CA PRO A 202 -6.37 21.48 -37.05
C PRO A 202 -6.93 21.98 -35.71
N LEU A 203 -6.98 21.10 -34.72
CA LEU A 203 -7.26 21.45 -33.34
C LEU A 203 -6.07 20.99 -32.49
N ALA A 204 -5.29 21.92 -31.94
CA ALA A 204 -4.16 21.56 -31.10
C ALA A 204 -4.63 21.08 -29.74
N ILE A 205 -3.99 20.01 -29.27
CA ILE A 205 -4.16 19.41 -27.95
C ILE A 205 -2.87 19.71 -27.21
N ALA A 206 -2.97 20.55 -26.19
CA ALA A 206 -1.84 20.99 -25.38
C ALA A 206 -1.96 20.50 -23.95
N ILE A 207 -0.83 20.15 -23.34
CA ILE A 207 -0.72 19.85 -21.92
C ILE A 207 0.34 20.78 -21.35
N ASP A 208 0.01 21.52 -20.29
CA ASP A 208 0.94 22.44 -19.62
C ASP A 208 1.64 23.42 -20.57
N GLN A 209 0.90 23.90 -21.58
CA GLN A 209 1.30 24.83 -22.66
C GLN A 209 2.11 24.22 -23.82
N GLU A 210 2.53 22.96 -23.72
CA GLU A 210 3.20 22.23 -24.81
C GLU A 210 2.18 21.53 -25.71
N ILE A 211 2.30 21.71 -27.03
CA ILE A 211 1.41 21.05 -28.00
C ILE A 211 1.87 19.61 -28.18
N ILE A 212 1.03 18.66 -27.76
CA ILE A 212 1.32 17.22 -27.84
C ILE A 212 0.91 16.66 -29.21
N SER A 213 -0.20 17.14 -29.74
CA SER A 213 -0.69 16.75 -31.07
C SER A 213 -1.64 17.81 -31.63
N ALA A 214 -1.74 17.91 -32.95
CA ALA A 214 -2.67 18.80 -33.64
C ALA A 214 -3.41 18.07 -34.77
N PRO A 215 -4.34 17.15 -34.43
CA PRO A 215 -5.12 16.44 -35.44
C PRO A 215 -6.10 17.38 -36.14
N THR A 216 -6.42 17.06 -37.40
CA THR A 216 -7.50 17.74 -38.14
C THR A 216 -8.86 17.18 -37.70
N VAL A 217 -9.83 18.06 -37.48
CA VAL A 217 -11.20 17.66 -37.13
C VAL A 217 -11.94 17.22 -38.40
N GLU A 218 -12.03 15.91 -38.61
CA GLU A 218 -12.72 15.34 -39.79
C GLU A 218 -14.25 15.33 -39.66
N ALA A 219 -14.75 15.18 -38.45
CA ALA A 219 -16.17 15.07 -38.15
C ALA A 219 -16.53 15.75 -36.82
N VAL A 220 -17.79 16.15 -36.68
CA VAL A 220 -18.31 16.68 -35.41
C VAL A 220 -18.42 15.53 -34.41
N ILE A 221 -17.59 15.59 -33.36
CA ILE A 221 -17.54 14.59 -32.29
C ILE A 221 -17.99 15.24 -30.98
N SER A 222 -18.69 14.48 -30.14
CA SER A 222 -19.17 14.97 -28.84
C SER A 222 -18.64 14.16 -27.67
N ASN A 223 -19.01 12.89 -27.54
CA ASN A 223 -18.73 12.13 -26.31
C ASN A 223 -17.33 11.52 -26.22
N ARG A 224 -16.77 11.11 -27.35
CA ARG A 224 -15.50 10.37 -27.40
C ARG A 224 -14.58 11.00 -28.42
N GLY A 225 -13.31 11.10 -28.08
CA GLY A 225 -12.24 11.54 -28.97
C GLY A 225 -11.04 10.61 -28.90
N GLN A 226 -10.15 10.74 -29.88
CA GLN A 226 -8.89 10.01 -29.92
C GLN A 226 -7.74 10.99 -30.18
N ILE A 227 -6.68 10.91 -29.38
CA ILE A 227 -5.42 11.62 -29.60
C ILE A 227 -4.53 10.69 -30.40
N GLN A 228 -4.26 11.10 -31.64
CA GLN A 228 -3.34 10.42 -32.54
C GLN A 228 -1.98 11.13 -32.50
N GLY A 229 -0.90 10.37 -32.57
CA GLY A 229 0.46 10.89 -32.61
C GLY A 229 1.48 9.76 -32.72
N ASN A 230 2.73 10.10 -32.98
CA ASN A 230 3.83 9.13 -33.05
C ASN A 230 4.29 8.73 -31.63
N PHE A 231 3.37 8.22 -30.82
CA PHE A 231 3.66 7.80 -29.46
C PHE A 231 4.21 6.38 -29.41
N THR A 232 5.02 6.10 -28.40
CA THR A 232 5.38 4.74 -27.99
C THR A 232 4.39 4.21 -26.95
N ILE A 233 4.32 2.89 -26.75
CA ILE A 233 3.42 2.27 -25.76
C ILE A 233 3.61 2.88 -24.35
N ASP A 234 4.86 3.15 -23.95
CA ASP A 234 5.16 3.74 -22.65
C ASP A 234 4.74 5.22 -22.58
N GLN A 235 4.95 6.00 -23.66
CA GLN A 235 4.48 7.39 -23.72
C GLN A 235 2.94 7.49 -23.70
N THR A 236 2.24 6.56 -24.36
CA THR A 236 0.77 6.50 -24.33
C THR A 236 0.27 6.21 -22.93
N ARG A 237 0.92 5.31 -22.19
CA ARG A 237 0.58 5.04 -20.77
C ARG A 237 0.82 6.24 -19.89
N ASP A 238 1.98 6.89 -20.03
CA ASP A 238 2.31 8.08 -19.25
C ASP A 238 1.31 9.22 -19.52
N LEU A 239 0.92 9.41 -20.78
CA LEU A 239 -0.10 10.39 -21.18
C LEU A 239 -1.48 10.06 -20.61
N VAL A 240 -1.92 8.80 -20.67
CA VAL A 240 -3.19 8.36 -20.08
C VAL A 240 -3.21 8.60 -18.58
N ASN A 241 -2.12 8.27 -17.89
CA ASN A 241 -2.00 8.48 -16.45
C ASN A 241 -2.06 9.98 -16.11
N LYS A 242 -1.36 10.83 -16.87
CA LYS A 242 -1.46 12.29 -16.72
C LYS A 242 -2.91 12.76 -16.86
N LEU A 243 -3.63 12.29 -17.88
CA LEU A 243 -5.02 12.67 -18.14
C LEU A 243 -6.01 12.18 -17.07
N ASN A 244 -5.89 10.92 -16.61
CA ASN A 244 -6.79 10.34 -15.60
C ASN A 244 -6.59 10.93 -14.20
N SER A 245 -5.36 11.35 -13.89
CA SER A 245 -5.05 11.96 -12.61
C SER A 245 -5.64 13.37 -12.41
N GLY A 246 -6.07 14.01 -13.50
CA GLY A 246 -6.60 15.37 -13.51
C GLY A 246 -5.53 16.44 -13.32
N ALA A 247 -5.91 17.68 -13.64
CA ALA A 247 -5.05 18.84 -13.48
C ALA A 247 -4.85 19.20 -12.00
N LEU A 248 -3.64 19.55 -11.59
CA LEU A 248 -3.37 20.09 -10.25
C LEU A 248 -4.03 21.47 -10.08
N ASP A 249 -4.64 21.72 -8.92
CA ASP A 249 -5.29 23.02 -8.62
C ASP A 249 -4.29 24.14 -8.34
N VAL A 250 -3.05 23.76 -8.01
CA VAL A 250 -1.94 24.65 -7.69
C VAL A 250 -0.65 24.07 -8.28
N PRO A 251 0.18 24.87 -8.95
CA PRO A 251 1.45 24.39 -9.46
C PRO A 251 2.41 24.05 -8.30
N LEU A 252 3.23 23.02 -8.50
CA LEU A 252 4.13 22.49 -7.50
C LEU A 252 5.59 22.75 -7.91
N GLU A 253 6.36 23.39 -7.04
CA GLU A 253 7.80 23.58 -7.22
C GLU A 253 8.57 22.58 -6.36
N LEU A 254 9.55 21.89 -6.93
CA LEU A 254 10.40 20.98 -6.18
C LEU A 254 11.43 21.79 -5.35
N ILE A 255 11.41 21.62 -4.02
CA ILE A 255 12.31 22.32 -3.08
C ILE A 255 13.51 21.45 -2.69
N ASP A 256 13.28 20.17 -2.40
CA ASP A 256 14.29 19.23 -1.93
C ASP A 256 14.05 17.86 -2.57
N GLU A 257 15.13 17.21 -2.98
CA GLU A 257 15.16 15.85 -3.51
C GLU A 257 16.22 15.07 -2.75
N ARG A 258 15.83 13.92 -2.20
CA ARG A 258 16.73 13.00 -1.52
C ARG A 258 16.54 11.60 -2.06
N ASP A 259 17.62 11.02 -2.54
CA ASP A 259 17.68 9.60 -2.83
C ASP A 259 18.02 8.84 -1.54
N VAL A 260 17.23 7.82 -1.22
CA VAL A 260 17.47 6.91 -0.10
C VAL A 260 18.07 5.63 -0.66
N ASP A 261 19.39 5.51 -0.52
CA ASP A 261 20.16 4.38 -0.99
C ASP A 261 19.69 3.05 -0.37
N ALA A 262 19.32 2.11 -1.24
CA ALA A 262 18.90 0.75 -0.85
C ALA A 262 20.01 -0.05 -0.11
N THR A 263 21.28 0.36 -0.24
CA THR A 263 22.44 -0.33 0.36
C THR A 263 22.41 -0.29 1.89
N LEU A 264 22.05 0.85 2.49
CA LEU A 264 21.85 1.02 3.94
C LEU A 264 20.70 0.14 4.47
N GLY A 265 19.63 0.00 3.70
CA GLY A 265 18.51 -0.90 4.00
C GLY A 265 18.92 -2.38 3.98
N SER A 266 19.64 -2.82 2.94
CA SER A 266 20.04 -4.22 2.77
C SER A 266 20.94 -4.77 3.89
N ASP A 267 21.92 -3.98 4.36
CA ASP A 267 22.79 -4.37 5.48
C ASP A 267 22.03 -4.38 6.81
N SER A 268 21.15 -3.39 7.01
CA SER A 268 20.26 -3.32 8.19
C SER A 268 19.30 -4.51 8.26
N ILE A 269 18.73 -4.92 7.12
CA ILE A 269 17.90 -6.13 7.00
C ILE A 269 18.70 -7.36 7.39
N ARG A 270 19.89 -7.54 6.81
CA ARG A 270 20.70 -8.74 7.06
C ARG A 270 21.08 -8.85 8.53
N LYS A 271 21.53 -7.75 9.14
CA LYS A 271 21.85 -7.69 10.58
C LYS A 271 20.62 -7.97 11.45
N SER A 272 19.48 -7.37 11.11
CA SER A 272 18.21 -7.58 11.85
C SER A 272 17.72 -9.02 11.76
N LEU A 273 17.80 -9.66 10.58
CA LEU A 273 17.43 -11.06 10.38
C LEU A 273 18.34 -12.02 11.14
N ILE A 274 19.66 -11.77 11.15
CA ILE A 274 20.60 -12.58 11.93
C ILE A 274 20.33 -12.42 13.43
N ALA A 275 20.18 -11.18 13.91
CA ALA A 275 19.87 -10.91 15.32
C ALA A 275 18.55 -11.55 15.75
N ALA A 276 17.50 -11.45 14.92
CA ALA A 276 16.22 -12.11 15.13
C ALA A 276 16.39 -13.64 15.20
N GLY A 277 17.09 -14.25 14.24
CA GLY A 277 17.33 -15.69 14.21
C GLY A 277 18.05 -16.22 15.45
N VAL A 278 19.10 -15.51 15.90
CA VAL A 278 19.82 -15.84 17.15
C VAL A 278 18.89 -15.69 18.36
N GLY A 279 18.10 -14.62 18.43
CA GLY A 279 17.14 -14.39 19.51
C GLY A 279 16.07 -15.48 19.60
N VAL A 280 15.48 -15.87 18.46
CA VAL A 280 14.50 -16.98 18.40
C VAL A 280 15.15 -18.28 18.85
N LEU A 281 16.36 -18.59 18.38
CA LEU A 281 17.05 -19.82 18.74
C LEU A 281 17.31 -19.91 20.25
N LEU A 282 17.84 -18.85 20.86
CA LEU A 282 18.08 -18.78 22.30
C LEU A 282 16.78 -18.93 23.10
N LEU A 283 15.70 -18.30 22.63
CA LEU A 283 14.38 -18.43 23.24
C LEU A 283 13.86 -19.88 23.16
N LEU A 284 13.99 -20.54 22.01
CA LEU A 284 13.56 -21.93 21.84
C LEU A 284 14.33 -22.86 22.77
N ILE A 285 15.65 -22.67 22.87
CA ILE A 285 16.51 -23.42 23.80
C ILE A 285 16.05 -23.22 25.25
N PHE A 286 15.82 -21.97 25.66
CA PHE A 286 15.32 -21.66 27.00
C PHE A 286 14.00 -22.38 27.30
N MET A 287 13.04 -22.34 26.37
CA MET A 287 11.74 -22.98 26.53
C MET A 287 11.88 -24.50 26.71
N VAL A 288 12.69 -25.15 25.89
CA VAL A 288 12.92 -26.60 25.99
C VAL A 288 13.66 -26.98 27.27
N VAL A 289 14.70 -26.24 27.67
CA VAL A 289 15.50 -26.56 28.85
C VAL A 289 14.70 -26.34 30.14
N TYR A 290 13.99 -25.22 30.26
CA TYR A 290 13.28 -24.85 31.48
C TYR A 290 11.93 -25.56 31.60
N TYR A 291 11.14 -25.59 30.52
CA TYR A 291 9.78 -26.16 30.53
C TYR A 291 9.69 -27.58 29.98
N ARG A 292 10.78 -28.17 29.47
CA ARG A 292 10.84 -29.57 29.01
C ARG A 292 9.75 -29.87 27.97
N LEU A 293 8.85 -30.81 28.26
CA LEU A 293 7.83 -31.28 27.32
C LEU A 293 6.80 -30.17 26.97
N PRO A 294 6.20 -29.44 27.93
CA PRO A 294 5.47 -28.21 27.62
C PRO A 294 6.26 -27.22 26.78
N GLY A 295 7.56 -27.07 27.05
CA GLY A 295 8.48 -26.24 26.27
C GLY A 295 8.51 -26.63 24.78
N VAL A 296 8.68 -27.91 24.49
CA VAL A 296 8.66 -28.44 23.11
C VAL A 296 7.32 -28.17 22.42
N VAL A 297 6.19 -28.32 23.14
CA VAL A 297 4.87 -28.02 22.60
C VAL A 297 4.72 -26.53 22.27
N ALA A 298 5.25 -25.65 23.13
CA ALA A 298 5.27 -24.22 22.86
C ALA A 298 6.15 -23.89 21.65
N CYS A 299 7.30 -24.54 21.48
CA CYS A 299 8.16 -24.36 20.31
C CYS A 299 7.44 -24.73 19.00
N ILE A 300 6.74 -25.86 18.96
CA ILE A 300 5.95 -26.27 17.78
C ILE A 300 4.83 -25.26 17.52
N SER A 301 4.15 -24.80 18.56
CA SER A 301 3.07 -23.81 18.44
C SER A 301 3.60 -22.45 17.97
N LEU A 302 4.81 -22.07 18.39
CA LEU A 302 5.51 -20.86 17.96
C LEU A 302 5.93 -20.93 16.49
N LEU A 303 6.36 -22.09 16.00
CA LEU A 303 6.66 -22.29 14.58
C LEU A 303 5.38 -22.16 13.72
N ILE A 304 4.27 -22.75 14.18
CA ILE A 304 2.96 -22.60 13.52
C ILE A 304 2.52 -21.14 13.52
N TYR A 305 2.70 -20.43 14.65
CA TYR A 305 2.46 -18.99 14.75
C TYR A 305 3.27 -18.19 13.73
N GLY A 306 4.58 -18.42 13.65
CA GLY A 306 5.46 -17.73 12.71
C GLY A 306 5.08 -18.00 11.26
N ALA A 307 4.78 -19.26 10.92
CA ALA A 307 4.31 -19.64 9.60
C ALA A 307 2.96 -18.98 9.24
N MET A 308 2.01 -18.93 10.17
CA MET A 308 0.74 -18.23 9.96
C MET A 308 0.94 -16.73 9.75
N LEU A 309 1.79 -16.10 10.57
CA LEU A 309 2.04 -14.67 10.48
C LEU A 309 2.68 -14.33 9.12
N LEU A 310 3.67 -15.10 8.69
CA LEU A 310 4.25 -14.97 7.35
C LEU A 310 3.23 -15.22 6.23
N ALA A 311 2.37 -16.23 6.37
CA ALA A 311 1.33 -16.52 5.38
C ALA A 311 0.32 -15.36 5.24
N ILE A 312 -0.03 -14.69 6.34
CA ILE A 312 -0.90 -13.49 6.31
C ILE A 312 -0.20 -12.37 5.53
N PHE A 313 1.03 -12.03 5.88
CA PHE A 313 1.78 -10.98 5.19
C PHE A 313 2.00 -11.31 3.70
N SER A 314 2.23 -12.58 3.37
CA SER A 314 2.39 -13.03 1.99
C SER A 314 1.07 -13.03 1.20
N THR A 315 -0.05 -13.40 1.81
CA THR A 315 -1.36 -13.46 1.11
C THR A 315 -1.93 -12.06 0.90
N PHE A 316 -1.72 -11.18 1.88
CA PHE A 316 -2.19 -9.79 1.85
C PHE A 316 -1.07 -8.82 1.44
N SER A 317 -0.08 -9.28 0.66
CA SER A 317 1.05 -8.44 0.21
C SER A 317 0.62 -7.23 -0.62
N SER A 318 -0.60 -7.20 -1.17
CA SER A 318 -1.15 -6.01 -1.85
C SER A 318 -1.49 -4.85 -0.90
N GLN A 319 -1.67 -5.11 0.39
CA GLN A 319 -2.14 -4.14 1.41
C GLN A 319 -1.22 -4.02 2.62
N LEU A 320 -0.27 -4.96 2.78
CA LEU A 320 0.65 -5.01 3.91
C LEU A 320 2.08 -4.86 3.41
N THR A 321 2.69 -3.71 3.69
CA THR A 321 4.13 -3.54 3.58
C THR A 321 4.85 -3.95 4.87
N LEU A 322 5.98 -4.61 4.72
CA LEU A 322 6.93 -4.83 5.81
C LEU A 322 7.90 -3.64 5.84
N THR A 323 7.97 -2.94 6.97
CA THR A 323 8.92 -1.84 7.22
C THR A 323 9.93 -2.26 8.29
N LEU A 324 11.00 -1.50 8.49
CA LEU A 324 11.98 -1.79 9.54
C LEU A 324 11.36 -1.79 10.95
N PRO A 325 10.50 -0.81 11.32
CA PRO A 325 9.66 -0.91 12.52
C PRO A 325 8.72 -2.11 12.50
N GLY A 326 8.15 -2.47 11.34
CA GLY A 326 7.35 -3.69 11.20
C GLY A 326 8.12 -4.96 11.60
N ILE A 327 9.39 -5.08 11.22
CA ILE A 327 10.27 -6.19 11.64
C ILE A 327 10.46 -6.15 13.17
N ALA A 328 10.67 -4.98 13.77
CA ALA A 328 10.76 -4.85 15.22
C ALA A 328 9.47 -5.27 15.93
N ALA A 329 8.30 -4.91 15.38
CA ALA A 329 6.99 -5.35 15.87
C ALA A 329 6.82 -6.87 15.77
N PHE A 330 7.30 -7.49 14.68
CA PHE A 330 7.28 -8.93 14.49
C PHE A 330 8.13 -9.65 15.55
N ILE A 331 9.32 -9.14 15.84
CA ILE A 331 10.20 -9.68 16.89
C ILE A 331 9.53 -9.53 18.27
N LEU A 332 8.94 -8.36 18.54
CA LEU A 332 8.21 -8.11 19.78
C LEU A 332 7.00 -9.04 19.95
N SER A 333 6.25 -9.26 18.88
CA SER A 333 5.08 -10.15 18.91
C SER A 333 5.45 -11.61 19.14
N LEU A 334 6.60 -12.04 18.63
CA LEU A 334 7.15 -13.37 18.93
C LEU A 334 7.45 -13.55 20.43
N GLY A 335 8.04 -12.53 21.07
CA GLY A 335 8.28 -12.53 22.52
C GLY A 335 6.98 -12.64 23.32
N MET A 336 5.96 -11.86 22.96
CA MET A 336 4.63 -11.93 23.60
C MET A 336 3.94 -13.27 23.38
N ALA A 337 4.12 -13.92 22.22
CA ALA A 337 3.56 -15.24 21.97
C ALA A 337 4.12 -16.33 22.89
N VAL A 338 5.36 -16.16 23.32
CA VAL A 338 6.04 -17.08 24.24
C VAL A 338 5.58 -16.83 25.68
N ASP A 339 5.39 -15.56 26.06
CA ASP A 339 4.92 -15.16 27.40
C ASP A 339 3.56 -15.80 27.76
N ALA A 340 2.61 -15.83 26.82
CA ALA A 340 1.33 -16.50 27.02
C ALA A 340 1.50 -17.99 27.36
N ASN A 341 2.43 -18.69 26.69
CA ASN A 341 2.73 -20.10 26.97
C ASN A 341 3.41 -20.27 28.33
N VAL A 342 4.33 -19.38 28.70
CA VAL A 342 5.00 -19.36 30.01
C VAL A 342 3.98 -19.25 31.14
N LEU A 343 3.03 -18.30 31.05
CA LEU A 343 2.01 -18.08 32.08
C LEU A 343 1.10 -19.31 32.24
N ILE A 344 0.70 -19.96 31.14
CA ILE A 344 -0.05 -21.21 31.17
C ILE A 344 0.75 -22.32 31.87
N PHE A 345 2.05 -22.43 31.58
CA PHE A 345 2.88 -23.49 32.12
C PHE A 345 3.22 -23.29 33.60
N GLU A 346 3.37 -22.05 34.07
CA GLU A 346 3.48 -21.78 35.50
C GLU A 346 2.21 -22.19 36.24
N ARG A 347 1.02 -21.79 35.74
CA ARG A 347 -0.25 -22.22 36.35
C ARG A 347 -0.44 -23.73 36.31
N LEU A 348 -0.05 -24.38 35.22
CA LEU A 348 -0.02 -25.84 35.13
C LEU A 348 0.88 -26.45 36.22
N LYS A 349 2.10 -25.95 36.39
CA LYS A 349 3.05 -26.45 37.40
C LYS A 349 2.56 -26.20 38.82
N GLU A 350 1.91 -25.07 39.09
CA GLU A 350 1.26 -24.80 40.38
C GLU A 350 0.19 -25.85 40.71
N GLU A 351 -0.71 -26.15 39.77
CA GLU A 351 -1.77 -27.14 39.98
C GLU A 351 -1.21 -28.57 40.12
N LEU A 352 -0.14 -28.90 39.39
CA LEU A 352 0.57 -30.17 39.54
C LEU A 352 1.24 -30.30 40.92
N ARG A 353 1.86 -29.22 41.42
CA ARG A 353 2.45 -29.18 42.78
C ARG A 353 1.38 -29.26 43.88
N ALA A 354 0.17 -28.78 43.61
CA ALA A 354 -0.98 -28.95 44.47
C ALA A 354 -1.57 -30.38 44.46
N GLY A 355 -0.95 -31.33 43.75
CA GLY A 355 -1.35 -32.74 43.73
C GLY A 355 -2.52 -33.06 42.80
N ARG A 356 -2.91 -32.14 41.91
CA ARG A 356 -3.96 -32.40 40.91
C ARG A 356 -3.48 -33.39 39.85
N SER A 357 -4.40 -34.15 39.29
CA SER A 357 -4.10 -35.02 38.15
C SER A 357 -3.66 -34.19 36.93
N LEU A 358 -2.79 -34.74 36.09
CA LEU A 358 -2.25 -34.04 34.91
C LEU A 358 -3.34 -33.48 33.97
N GLN A 359 -4.42 -34.23 33.76
CA GLN A 359 -5.56 -33.77 32.95
C GLN A 359 -6.29 -32.58 33.60
N ALA A 360 -6.55 -32.66 34.91
CA ALA A 360 -7.20 -31.57 35.63
C ALA A 360 -6.31 -30.32 35.70
N ALA A 361 -5.01 -30.49 35.95
CA ALA A 361 -4.04 -29.42 36.01
C ALA A 361 -3.92 -28.66 34.68
N VAL A 362 -3.97 -29.37 33.54
CA VAL A 362 -4.02 -28.72 32.21
C VAL A 362 -5.31 -27.90 32.05
N GLU A 363 -6.48 -28.46 32.32
CA GLU A 363 -7.73 -27.71 32.15
C GLU A 363 -7.80 -26.47 33.05
N ILE A 364 -7.42 -26.60 34.32
CA ILE A 364 -7.44 -25.51 35.29
C ILE A 364 -6.37 -24.48 34.98
N GLY A 365 -5.15 -24.91 34.61
CA GLY A 365 -4.05 -24.02 34.24
C GLY A 365 -4.42 -23.10 33.07
N PHE A 366 -4.99 -23.65 32.00
CA PHE A 366 -5.47 -22.85 30.87
C PHE A 366 -6.65 -21.94 31.26
N ALA A 367 -7.59 -22.41 32.08
CA ALA A 367 -8.73 -21.60 32.51
C ALA A 367 -8.30 -20.40 33.38
N ARG A 368 -7.36 -20.60 34.31
CA ARG A 368 -6.82 -19.54 35.17
C ARG A 368 -5.91 -18.58 34.44
N ALA A 369 -5.14 -19.05 33.46
CA ALA A 369 -4.25 -18.21 32.66
C ALA A 369 -5.02 -17.30 31.68
N TRP A 370 -6.23 -17.70 31.26
CA TRP A 370 -6.98 -17.01 30.20
C TRP A 370 -7.27 -15.54 30.49
N SER A 371 -7.68 -15.18 31.71
CA SER A 371 -7.98 -13.77 32.03
C SER A 371 -6.74 -12.91 31.89
N ALA A 372 -5.61 -13.31 32.48
CA ALA A 372 -4.35 -12.57 32.40
C ALA A 372 -3.86 -12.41 30.95
N ILE A 373 -3.91 -13.49 30.15
CA ILE A 373 -3.50 -13.46 28.74
C ILE A 373 -4.39 -12.52 27.94
N ARG A 374 -5.71 -12.64 28.12
CA ARG A 374 -6.68 -11.80 27.41
C ARG A 374 -6.49 -10.34 27.78
N ASP A 375 -6.39 -10.01 29.06
CA ASP A 375 -6.34 -8.63 29.54
C ASP A 375 -5.02 -7.95 29.10
N SER A 376 -3.89 -8.68 29.13
CA SER A 376 -2.61 -8.19 28.59
C SER A 376 -2.67 -7.92 27.09
N ASN A 377 -3.16 -8.88 26.29
CA ASN A 377 -3.21 -8.71 24.84
C ASN A 377 -4.26 -7.66 24.39
N ILE A 378 -5.41 -7.56 25.07
CA ILE A 378 -6.39 -6.49 24.80
C ILE A 378 -5.76 -5.12 25.06
N THR A 379 -4.99 -4.96 26.14
CA THR A 379 -4.28 -3.71 26.43
C THR A 379 -3.30 -3.36 25.30
N THR A 380 -2.56 -4.34 24.79
CA THR A 380 -1.66 -4.16 23.65
C THR A 380 -2.43 -3.80 22.36
N LEU A 381 -3.58 -4.42 22.09
CA LEU A 381 -4.42 -4.09 20.94
C LEU A 381 -5.00 -2.67 21.04
N ILE A 382 -5.38 -2.22 22.24
CA ILE A 382 -5.81 -0.84 22.47
C ILE A 382 -4.67 0.13 22.16
N ALA A 383 -3.45 -0.15 22.66
CA ALA A 383 -2.29 0.66 22.34
C ALA A 383 -2.00 0.69 20.83
N CYS A 384 -2.09 -0.45 20.15
CA CYS A 384 -1.92 -0.50 18.69
C CYS A 384 -3.01 0.28 17.95
N MET A 385 -4.27 0.24 18.41
CA MET A 385 -5.35 1.04 17.82
C MET A 385 -5.08 2.54 17.95
N ILE A 386 -4.58 2.98 19.11
CA ILE A 386 -4.18 4.37 19.34
C ILE A 386 -3.02 4.74 18.41
N LEU A 387 -1.97 3.91 18.36
CA LEU A 387 -0.81 4.15 17.49
C LEU A 387 -1.19 4.17 16.00
N PHE A 388 -2.10 3.30 15.57
CA PHE A 388 -2.57 3.26 14.19
C PHE A 388 -3.35 4.53 13.82
N ARG A 389 -4.23 5.02 14.72
CA ARG A 389 -4.96 6.27 14.50
C ARG A 389 -4.05 7.49 14.55
N LEU A 390 -3.24 7.62 15.60
CA LEU A 390 -2.34 8.77 15.78
C LEU A 390 -1.23 8.80 14.73
N GLY A 391 -0.74 7.64 14.29
CA GLY A 391 0.25 7.55 13.21
C GLY A 391 -0.26 8.13 11.89
N GLY A 392 -1.57 8.05 11.64
CA GLY A 392 -2.20 8.70 10.49
C GLY A 392 -2.32 10.22 10.62
N THR A 393 -2.48 10.74 11.84
CA THR A 393 -2.69 12.18 12.10
C THR A 393 -1.38 12.97 12.18
N PHE A 394 -0.32 12.40 12.73
CA PHE A 394 0.97 13.08 12.96
C PHE A 394 2.06 12.77 11.93
N GLY A 395 1.73 12.03 10.87
CA GLY A 395 2.70 11.67 9.83
C GLY A 395 3.79 10.69 10.25
N ALA A 396 3.53 9.89 11.28
CA ALA A 396 4.43 8.84 11.75
C ALA A 396 4.06 7.47 11.13
N PHE A 397 4.16 7.32 9.81
CA PHE A 397 3.75 6.09 9.09
C PHE A 397 4.56 4.86 9.48
N MET A 398 5.84 5.05 9.82
CA MET A 398 6.69 4.02 10.41
C MET A 398 6.02 3.35 11.62
N VAL A 399 5.31 4.12 12.43
CA VAL A 399 4.58 3.63 13.62
C VAL A 399 3.28 2.94 13.24
N ARG A 400 2.64 3.30 12.13
CA ARG A 400 1.44 2.64 11.62
C ARG A 400 1.74 1.20 11.17
N GLY A 401 2.83 1.00 10.42
CA GLY A 401 3.30 -0.33 10.02
C GLY A 401 3.68 -1.20 11.24
N PHE A 402 4.36 -0.60 12.23
CA PHE A 402 4.64 -1.24 13.51
C PHE A 402 3.34 -1.69 14.22
N ALA A 403 2.38 -0.77 14.39
CA ALA A 403 1.14 -1.04 15.10
C ALA A 403 0.27 -2.11 14.42
N LEU A 404 0.21 -2.12 13.10
CA LEU A 404 -0.52 -3.12 12.32
C LEU A 404 0.11 -4.50 12.47
N THR A 405 1.44 -4.59 12.30
CA THR A 405 2.19 -5.84 12.45
C THR A 405 2.04 -6.40 13.87
N LEU A 406 2.16 -5.54 14.88
CA LEU A 406 2.00 -5.93 16.28
C LEU A 406 0.57 -6.40 16.58
N SER A 407 -0.45 -5.74 16.03
CA SER A 407 -1.87 -6.12 16.21
C SER A 407 -2.16 -7.51 15.67
N ILE A 408 -1.72 -7.78 14.44
CA ILE A 408 -1.89 -9.10 13.80
C ILE A 408 -1.11 -10.14 14.62
N GLY A 409 0.13 -9.82 14.99
CA GLY A 409 0.98 -10.68 15.80
C GLY A 409 0.37 -11.04 17.16
N VAL A 410 -0.28 -10.09 17.85
CA VAL A 410 -0.96 -10.29 19.14
C VAL A 410 -2.23 -11.13 18.98
N ALA A 411 -3.06 -10.83 17.98
CA ALA A 411 -4.27 -11.62 17.73
C ALA A 411 -3.93 -13.09 17.41
N MET A 412 -2.90 -13.30 16.59
CA MET A 412 -2.40 -14.64 16.24
C MET A 412 -1.75 -15.36 17.41
N SER A 413 -1.06 -14.64 18.31
CA SER A 413 -0.41 -15.26 19.47
C SER A 413 -1.44 -15.78 20.46
N MET A 414 -2.52 -15.03 20.71
CA MET A 414 -3.65 -15.50 21.52
C MET A 414 -4.27 -16.77 20.93
N PHE A 415 -4.57 -16.75 19.64
CA PHE A 415 -5.15 -17.89 18.93
C PHE A 415 -4.28 -19.14 19.07
N THR A 416 -2.98 -19.02 18.80
CA THR A 416 -2.05 -20.17 18.86
C THR A 416 -1.85 -20.68 20.28
N ALA A 417 -1.71 -19.81 21.29
CA ALA A 417 -1.57 -20.25 22.68
C ALA A 417 -2.80 -21.05 23.18
N ILE A 418 -4.02 -20.63 22.82
CA ILE A 418 -5.24 -21.19 23.44
C ILE A 418 -5.81 -22.37 22.67
N ILE A 419 -5.65 -22.38 21.34
CA ILE A 419 -6.18 -23.45 20.50
C ILE A 419 -5.07 -24.45 20.19
N VAL A 420 -3.92 -24.00 19.71
CA VAL A 420 -2.84 -24.89 19.24
C VAL A 420 -2.12 -25.53 20.42
N SER A 421 -1.52 -24.74 21.32
CA SER A 421 -0.78 -25.28 22.48
C SER A 421 -1.67 -26.15 23.38
N ARG A 422 -2.92 -25.73 23.61
CA ARG A 422 -3.90 -26.50 24.40
C ARG A 422 -4.25 -27.83 23.77
N THR A 423 -4.48 -27.87 22.46
CA THR A 423 -4.85 -29.10 21.75
C THR A 423 -3.70 -30.10 21.76
N PHE A 424 -2.46 -29.63 21.52
CA PHE A 424 -1.28 -30.49 21.61
C PHE A 424 -1.04 -31.04 23.01
N LEU A 425 -1.12 -30.20 24.04
CA LEU A 425 -0.96 -30.68 25.43
C LEU A 425 -2.05 -31.69 25.81
N ARG A 426 -3.32 -31.45 25.46
CA ARG A 426 -4.38 -32.44 25.68
C ARG A 426 -4.10 -33.77 25.00
N LEU A 427 -3.59 -33.75 23.78
CA LEU A 427 -3.30 -34.97 23.02
C LEU A 427 -2.19 -35.80 23.67
N ILE A 428 -1.11 -35.14 24.09
CA ILE A 428 0.02 -35.78 24.77
C ILE A 428 -0.43 -36.40 26.09
N VAL A 429 -1.23 -35.67 26.88
CA VAL A 429 -1.76 -36.15 28.16
C VAL A 429 -2.77 -37.29 27.95
N ALA A 430 -3.61 -37.22 26.91
CA ALA A 430 -4.62 -38.24 26.62
C ALA A 430 -4.01 -39.57 26.17
N LYS A 431 -2.89 -39.56 25.44
CA LYS A 431 -2.17 -40.78 25.04
C LYS A 431 -1.31 -41.39 26.16
N LYS A 432 -1.28 -40.80 27.37
CA LYS A 432 -0.40 -41.18 28.50
C LYS A 432 1.08 -41.30 28.11
N THR A 433 1.52 -40.61 27.05
CA THR A 433 2.86 -40.76 26.49
C THR A 433 3.95 -40.19 27.40
N ALA A 434 3.59 -39.32 28.35
CA ALA A 434 4.47 -38.81 29.38
C ALA A 434 3.66 -38.61 30.69
N SER A 435 3.68 -39.59 31.59
CA SER A 435 2.96 -39.52 32.87
C SER A 435 3.81 -38.99 34.02
N ASP A 436 5.13 -38.87 33.83
CA ASP A 436 6.04 -38.46 34.89
C ASP A 436 5.99 -36.94 35.13
N LEU A 437 5.79 -36.53 36.39
CA LEU A 437 5.84 -35.11 36.79
C LEU A 437 7.16 -34.41 36.40
N ARG A 438 8.25 -35.17 36.29
CA ARG A 438 9.56 -34.66 35.85
C ARG A 438 9.52 -34.16 34.40
N THR A 439 8.74 -34.75 33.50
CA THR A 439 8.67 -34.26 32.10
C THR A 439 7.98 -32.91 31.99
N TYR A 440 7.25 -32.49 33.03
CA TYR A 440 6.54 -31.21 33.12
C TYR A 440 7.27 -30.15 33.96
N GLY A 441 8.54 -30.40 34.32
CA GLY A 441 9.37 -29.43 35.04
C GLY A 441 9.03 -29.30 36.54
N VAL A 442 8.33 -30.28 37.11
CA VAL A 442 8.07 -30.36 38.55
C VAL A 442 9.05 -31.35 39.19
N LYS A 443 9.82 -30.90 40.18
CA LYS A 443 10.59 -31.81 41.07
C LYS A 443 9.61 -32.39 42.08
N GLN A 444 9.68 -33.71 42.29
CA GLN A 444 8.92 -34.43 43.33
C GLN A 444 9.19 -33.86 44.71
#